data_AF-C3ZR16-F1
#
_entry.id   AF-C3ZR16-F1
#
_cell.length_a   1.000
_cell.length_b   1.000
_cell.length_c   1.000
_cell.angle_alpha   90.00
_cell.angle_beta   90.00
_cell.angle_gamma   90.00
#
_symmetry.space_group_name_H-M   'P 1'
#
loop_
_entity.id
_entity.type
_entity.pdbx_description
1 polymer ?
#
loop_
_entity_poly.entity_id
_entity_poly.type
_entity_poly.pdbx_seq_one_letter_code
_entity_poly.pdbx_strand_id
1 'polypeptide(L)'
;MFAQAFLAATPAHHCRLYPNDSSAMYGHPSERLNSSVPMENVGGRWRYSSCLMHNGTSETSTESNQTATCNHGWEYDQSVYHSTVVTDYDLVCERHWLKELGQSIFMVGVAAGGLISGTTSDRFGRRPTVVACIILQLISGLAAAFTTDYVTFLVLRLLAGGAANGAFYVGLTLGIEVIGSSKRNVVGMTISSSWNPGAVFLAGLAYFLRDWWSLQLAVSLMSVPLLSYWWLLPESPRWLLSNNRIKKAKISIQKAAKFNRVTIPDEVYDKVITKAKDKEPGEKFKKYSLVDLFRGPRLRRFTVTVSLVWFATVVVYYALIIGSADLAGDPYLNFVLGALLEWGLSFVGLVAMEKWGRRPVVGGFLFLTGAACLAVASTPTERQDVIRYISLLGRCAIGVAFNCLAMYSPEVLPTVVRTMGVGVANMWSRAGGILSPFVSLLADVWPPLPMLTFGILCTLGGAGVFSLPETFGIPLPDTLEDGEKLGRACWFKSNAFE
;
A
#
# COMPACT_ATOMS: atom_id res chain seq x y z
N MET A 1 2.18 -2.91 -6.75
CA MET A 1 1.07 -2.19 -6.09
C MET A 1 0.71 -0.94 -6.87
N PHE A 2 1.44 0.18 -6.74
CA PHE A 2 1.11 1.44 -7.43
C PHE A 2 1.05 1.36 -8.95
N ALA A 3 1.74 0.39 -9.55
CA ALA A 3 1.68 0.16 -11.00
C ALA A 3 0.24 -0.09 -11.48
N GLN A 4 -0.67 -0.59 -10.62
CA GLN A 4 -2.05 -0.77 -11.04
C GLN A 4 -2.73 0.52 -11.47
N ALA A 5 -2.43 1.65 -10.82
CA ALA A 5 -3.03 2.93 -11.17
C ALA A 5 -2.84 3.25 -12.66
N PHE A 6 -1.79 2.72 -13.29
CA PHE A 6 -1.53 2.81 -14.73
C PHE A 6 -1.92 1.54 -15.49
N LEU A 7 -1.56 0.36 -14.97
CA LEU A 7 -1.77 -0.93 -15.66
C LEU A 7 -3.26 -1.26 -15.87
N ALA A 8 -4.13 -0.86 -14.95
CA ALA A 8 -5.58 -1.08 -15.05
C ALA A 8 -6.35 0.23 -15.02
N ALA A 9 -5.75 1.31 -15.55
CA ALA A 9 -6.48 2.54 -15.81
C ALA A 9 -7.63 2.24 -16.79
N THR A 10 -8.77 2.90 -16.57
CA THR A 10 -9.96 2.74 -17.42
C THR A 10 -10.04 3.95 -18.34
N PRO A 11 -9.61 3.84 -19.61
CA PRO A 11 -9.77 4.94 -20.56
C PRO A 11 -11.25 5.18 -20.86
N ALA A 12 -11.56 6.37 -21.41
CA ALA A 12 -12.88 6.65 -21.96
C ALA A 12 -13.19 5.63 -23.05
N HIS A 13 -14.44 5.16 -23.10
CA HIS A 13 -14.85 4.11 -24.03
C HIS A 13 -16.32 4.23 -24.39
N HIS A 14 -16.68 3.67 -25.53
CA HIS A 14 -18.04 3.55 -26.03
C HIS A 14 -18.26 2.18 -26.67
N CYS A 15 -19.52 1.81 -26.91
CA CYS A 15 -19.84 0.54 -27.57
C CYS A 15 -19.27 0.50 -28.99
N ARG A 16 -18.67 -0.63 -29.36
CA ARG A 16 -18.27 -0.88 -30.75
C ARG A 16 -19.53 -1.09 -31.60
N LEU A 17 -19.63 -0.35 -32.70
CA LEU A 17 -20.83 -0.33 -33.53
C LEU A 17 -20.95 -1.53 -34.47
N TYR A 18 -19.83 -2.03 -35.02
CA TYR A 18 -19.82 -3.13 -35.98
C TYR A 18 -18.70 -4.14 -35.71
N PRO A 19 -18.92 -5.44 -36.00
CA PRO A 19 -17.97 -6.51 -35.73
C PRO A 19 -16.76 -6.55 -36.68
N ASN A 20 -16.80 -5.87 -37.83
CA ASN A 20 -15.68 -5.71 -38.77
C ASN A 20 -15.81 -4.40 -39.56
N ASP A 21 -14.68 -3.77 -39.86
CA ASP A 21 -14.50 -2.49 -40.59
C ASP A 21 -15.12 -2.42 -42.00
N SER A 22 -15.83 -3.46 -42.44
CA SER A 22 -16.16 -3.72 -43.85
C SER A 22 -17.62 -3.48 -44.25
N SER A 23 -18.52 -3.04 -43.36
CA SER A 23 -19.92 -2.83 -43.74
C SER A 23 -20.55 -1.60 -43.10
N ALA A 24 -20.19 -0.42 -43.62
CA ALA A 24 -20.98 0.82 -43.75
C ALA A 24 -20.06 2.06 -43.65
N MET A 25 -19.23 2.27 -44.67
CA MET A 25 -18.40 3.48 -44.80
C MET A 25 -19.20 4.60 -45.49
N TYR A 26 -20.29 5.05 -44.86
CA TYR A 26 -20.99 6.29 -45.26
C TYR A 26 -21.24 7.16 -44.01
N GLY A 27 -20.83 8.43 -44.06
CA GLY A 27 -21.02 9.43 -42.98
C GLY A 27 -19.78 9.71 -42.13
N HIS A 28 -19.70 10.90 -41.51
CA HIS A 28 -18.59 11.25 -40.61
C HIS A 28 -18.65 10.41 -39.30
N PRO A 29 -17.50 10.03 -38.71
CA PRO A 29 -17.44 9.20 -37.49
C PRO A 29 -18.25 9.78 -36.32
N SER A 30 -18.26 11.11 -36.18
CA SER A 30 -18.98 11.83 -35.12
C SER A 30 -20.51 11.75 -35.26
N GLU A 31 -21.02 11.79 -36.48
CA GLU A 31 -22.47 11.69 -36.74
C GLU A 31 -23.00 10.28 -36.44
N ARG A 32 -22.19 9.26 -36.71
CA ARG A 32 -22.50 7.86 -36.40
C ARG A 32 -22.50 7.57 -34.91
N LEU A 33 -21.55 8.13 -34.16
CA LEU A 33 -21.56 8.01 -32.69
C LEU A 33 -22.82 8.65 -32.09
N ASN A 34 -23.19 9.84 -32.55
CA ASN A 34 -24.38 10.55 -32.08
C ASN A 34 -25.70 9.81 -32.34
N SER A 35 -25.82 9.06 -33.44
CA SER A 35 -27.03 8.29 -33.74
C SER A 35 -27.08 6.92 -33.05
N SER A 36 -25.92 6.36 -32.70
CA SER A 36 -25.83 4.96 -32.27
C SER A 36 -25.57 4.80 -30.76
N VAL A 37 -25.01 5.81 -30.10
CA VAL A 37 -24.68 5.78 -28.67
C VAL A 37 -25.45 6.89 -27.96
N PRO A 38 -26.29 6.57 -26.96
CA PRO A 38 -27.01 7.59 -26.20
C PRO A 38 -26.05 8.49 -25.42
N MET A 39 -26.41 9.76 -25.27
CA MET A 39 -25.68 10.69 -24.42
C MET A 39 -26.24 10.60 -22.99
N GLU A 40 -25.36 10.37 -22.02
CA GLU A 40 -25.66 10.37 -20.60
C GLU A 40 -25.10 11.63 -19.94
N ASN A 41 -25.89 12.19 -19.01
CA ASN A 41 -25.42 13.27 -18.17
C ASN A 41 -24.71 12.69 -16.95
N VAL A 42 -23.39 12.52 -17.05
CA VAL A 42 -22.55 12.06 -15.95
C VAL A 42 -21.95 13.29 -15.26
N GLY A 43 -22.55 13.68 -14.13
CA GLY A 43 -22.01 14.75 -13.28
C GLY A 43 -22.08 16.15 -13.90
N GLY A 44 -23.13 16.47 -14.67
CA GLY A 44 -23.34 17.81 -15.26
C GLY A 44 -22.69 17.99 -16.64
N ARG A 45 -22.05 16.94 -17.18
CA ARG A 45 -21.51 16.93 -18.54
C ARG A 45 -22.16 15.81 -19.34
N TRP A 46 -22.63 16.16 -20.53
CA TRP A 46 -23.11 15.20 -21.51
C TRP A 46 -21.91 14.47 -22.11
N ARG A 47 -21.88 13.14 -21.93
CA ARG A 47 -20.89 12.23 -22.50
C ARG A 47 -21.61 11.06 -23.14
N TYR A 48 -21.02 10.44 -24.13
CA TYR A 48 -21.54 9.19 -24.67
C TYR A 48 -21.60 8.13 -23.56
N SER A 49 -22.69 7.37 -23.54
CA SER A 49 -22.83 6.23 -22.63
C SER A 49 -21.76 5.20 -22.93
N SER A 50 -21.04 4.79 -21.89
CA SER A 50 -19.94 3.84 -22.03
C SER A 50 -20.42 2.39 -22.19
N CYS A 51 -21.68 2.11 -21.85
CA CYS A 51 -22.21 0.75 -21.69
C CYS A 51 -23.49 0.46 -22.46
N LEU A 52 -24.14 1.48 -23.02
CA LEU A 52 -25.40 1.35 -23.75
C LEU A 52 -25.22 1.78 -25.21
N MET A 53 -25.95 1.12 -26.11
CA MET A 53 -26.11 1.51 -27.50
C MET A 53 -27.59 1.52 -27.87
N HIS A 54 -27.98 2.31 -28.88
CA HIS A 54 -29.33 2.26 -29.43
C HIS A 54 -29.56 0.95 -30.18
N ASN A 55 -30.73 0.34 -29.98
CA ASN A 55 -31.08 -0.91 -30.66
C ASN A 55 -31.40 -0.62 -32.13
N GLY A 56 -30.47 -0.95 -33.02
CA GLY A 56 -30.62 -0.78 -34.47
C GLY A 56 -31.50 -1.88 -35.08
N THR A 57 -32.78 -1.96 -34.73
CA THR A 57 -33.72 -2.82 -35.46
C THR A 57 -34.39 -2.04 -36.58
N SER A 58 -33.82 -2.13 -37.78
CA SER A 58 -34.43 -1.86 -39.10
C SER A 58 -34.85 -0.43 -39.42
N GLU A 59 -34.57 -0.02 -40.67
CA GLU A 59 -34.64 1.33 -41.26
C GLU A 59 -36.03 2.02 -41.28
N THR A 60 -36.98 1.69 -40.41
CA THR A 60 -38.36 2.22 -40.47
C THR A 60 -39.04 2.55 -39.15
N SER A 61 -38.31 2.72 -38.04
CA SER A 61 -38.90 3.28 -36.82
C SER A 61 -38.09 4.45 -36.27
N THR A 62 -38.64 5.64 -36.44
CA THR A 62 -38.13 6.93 -35.94
C THR A 62 -38.15 7.06 -34.42
N GLU A 63 -38.54 6.04 -33.66
CA GLU A 63 -38.53 6.05 -32.20
C GLU A 63 -38.34 4.64 -31.65
N SER A 64 -37.09 4.19 -31.51
CA SER A 64 -36.76 3.15 -30.54
C SER A 64 -35.83 3.73 -29.48
N ASN A 65 -36.42 4.35 -28.45
CA ASN A 65 -35.77 4.65 -27.15
C ASN A 65 -35.30 3.38 -26.41
N GLN A 66 -35.24 2.23 -27.08
CA GLN A 66 -34.74 0.99 -26.52
C GLN A 66 -33.22 1.00 -26.62
N THR A 67 -32.57 1.14 -25.47
CA THR A 67 -31.14 0.93 -25.31
C THR A 67 -30.86 -0.56 -25.09
N ALA A 68 -29.77 -1.05 -25.67
CA ALA A 68 -29.25 -2.38 -25.48
C ALA A 68 -27.81 -2.31 -24.95
N THR A 69 -27.36 -3.38 -24.30
CA THR A 69 -25.96 -3.56 -23.90
C THR A 69 -25.06 -3.69 -25.14
N CYS A 70 -23.79 -3.27 -25.04
CA CYS A 70 -22.85 -3.40 -26.14
C CYS A 70 -22.66 -4.88 -26.56
N ASN A 71 -23.13 -5.24 -27.76
CA ASN A 71 -23.06 -6.64 -28.25
C ASN A 71 -21.77 -6.97 -29.02
N HIS A 72 -21.07 -5.95 -29.52
CA HIS A 72 -19.90 -6.11 -30.39
C HIS A 72 -18.58 -5.71 -29.72
N GLY A 73 -18.57 -5.60 -28.39
CA GLY A 73 -17.42 -5.16 -27.59
C GLY A 73 -17.33 -3.64 -27.45
N TRP A 74 -16.15 -3.15 -27.08
CA TRP A 74 -15.90 -1.74 -26.79
C TRP A 74 -14.79 -1.16 -27.68
N GLU A 75 -14.85 0.14 -27.87
CA GLU A 75 -13.79 0.94 -28.47
C GLU A 75 -13.28 1.92 -27.41
N TYR A 76 -11.96 1.93 -27.20
CA TYR A 76 -11.30 2.65 -26.11
C TYR A 76 -10.51 3.83 -26.67
N ASP A 77 -10.54 4.96 -25.97
CA ASP A 77 -9.71 6.11 -26.30
C ASP A 77 -8.23 5.81 -26.01
N GLN A 78 -7.41 5.85 -27.06
CA GLN A 78 -5.97 5.57 -27.00
C GLN A 78 -5.11 6.83 -26.78
N SER A 79 -5.73 8.00 -26.53
CA SER A 79 -5.03 9.28 -26.37
C SER A 79 -4.04 9.32 -25.21
N VAL A 80 -4.34 8.65 -24.09
CA VAL A 80 -3.51 8.60 -22.87
C VAL A 80 -2.84 7.24 -22.64
N TYR A 81 -3.54 6.15 -22.90
CA TYR A 81 -3.03 4.77 -22.77
C TYR A 81 -3.22 4.04 -24.10
N HIS A 82 -2.22 3.32 -24.58
CA HIS A 82 -2.39 2.55 -25.82
C HIS A 82 -3.16 1.25 -25.56
N SER A 83 -2.83 0.57 -24.47
CA SER A 83 -3.50 -0.63 -24.00
C SER A 83 -3.36 -0.72 -22.48
N THR A 84 -4.43 -1.14 -21.80
CA THR A 84 -4.47 -1.45 -20.37
C THR A 84 -5.02 -2.84 -20.11
N VAL A 85 -4.83 -3.38 -18.91
CA VAL A 85 -5.45 -4.64 -18.47
C VAL A 85 -6.98 -4.56 -18.59
N VAL A 86 -7.57 -3.37 -18.46
CA VAL A 86 -9.00 -3.17 -18.62
C VAL A 86 -9.41 -3.27 -20.09
N THR A 87 -8.62 -2.72 -21.01
CA THR A 87 -8.93 -2.75 -22.46
C THR A 87 -8.69 -4.12 -23.08
N ASP A 88 -7.67 -4.86 -22.64
CA ASP A 88 -7.32 -6.15 -23.25
C ASP A 88 -8.25 -7.29 -22.81
N TYR A 89 -8.80 -7.20 -21.59
CA TYR A 89 -9.71 -8.20 -21.03
C TYR A 89 -11.18 -7.73 -21.00
N ASP A 90 -11.49 -6.58 -21.60
CA ASP A 90 -12.82 -5.95 -21.63
C ASP A 90 -13.50 -5.90 -20.23
N LEU A 91 -12.78 -5.36 -19.24
CA LEU A 91 -13.21 -5.31 -17.84
C LEU A 91 -14.04 -4.05 -17.52
N VAL A 92 -15.04 -3.76 -18.36
CA VAL A 92 -15.90 -2.59 -18.23
C VAL A 92 -17.37 -2.98 -18.00
N CYS A 93 -18.22 -2.01 -17.68
CA CYS A 93 -19.66 -2.21 -17.49
C CYS A 93 -19.96 -3.31 -16.46
N GLU A 94 -20.69 -4.38 -16.80
CA GLU A 94 -21.00 -5.48 -15.87
C GLU A 94 -19.77 -6.18 -15.28
N ARG A 95 -18.61 -6.07 -15.95
CA ARG A 95 -17.35 -6.73 -15.55
C ARG A 95 -16.38 -5.79 -14.84
N HIS A 96 -16.74 -4.53 -14.59
CA HIS A 96 -15.83 -3.56 -13.98
C HIS A 96 -15.34 -3.96 -12.58
N TRP A 97 -16.14 -4.69 -11.80
CA TRP A 97 -15.76 -5.20 -10.48
C TRP A 97 -14.53 -6.13 -10.51
N LEU A 98 -14.24 -6.76 -11.65
CA LEU A 98 -13.06 -7.60 -11.82
C LEU A 98 -11.77 -6.76 -11.71
N LYS A 99 -11.75 -5.51 -12.19
CA LYS A 99 -10.61 -4.59 -12.00
C LYS A 99 -10.23 -4.46 -10.53
N GLU A 100 -11.23 -4.23 -9.68
CA GLU A 100 -11.05 -4.07 -8.22
C GLU A 100 -10.71 -5.41 -7.54
N LEU A 101 -11.27 -6.52 -8.03
CA LEU A 101 -10.87 -7.87 -7.61
C LEU A 101 -9.37 -8.10 -7.85
N GLY A 102 -8.85 -7.67 -9.00
CA GLY A 102 -7.42 -7.79 -9.33
C GLY A 102 -6.50 -7.08 -8.33
N GLN A 103 -6.91 -5.93 -7.80
CA GLN A 103 -6.18 -5.26 -6.73
C GLN A 103 -6.30 -5.96 -5.39
N SER A 104 -7.49 -6.40 -5.06
CA SER A 104 -7.74 -7.12 -3.82
C SER A 104 -6.94 -8.40 -3.74
N ILE A 105 -6.84 -9.16 -4.84
CA ILE A 105 -6.03 -10.38 -4.95
C ILE A 105 -4.53 -10.09 -4.79
N PHE A 106 -4.02 -8.99 -5.37
CA PHE A 106 -2.65 -8.56 -5.12
C PHE A 106 -2.40 -8.26 -3.63
N MET A 107 -3.36 -7.62 -2.95
CA MET A 107 -3.29 -7.32 -1.51
C MET A 107 -3.37 -8.58 -0.64
N VAL A 108 -4.18 -9.57 -1.03
CA VAL A 108 -4.19 -10.90 -0.40
C VAL A 108 -2.81 -11.54 -0.52
N GLY A 109 -2.20 -11.48 -1.71
CA GLY A 109 -0.83 -11.91 -1.94
C GLY A 109 0.16 -11.23 -1.01
N VAL A 110 0.11 -9.90 -0.90
CA VAL A 110 0.95 -9.10 0.02
C VAL A 110 0.80 -9.57 1.48
N ALA A 111 -0.44 -9.80 1.94
CA ALA A 111 -0.72 -10.26 3.30
C ALA A 111 -0.15 -11.66 3.57
N ALA A 112 -0.45 -12.63 2.70
CA ALA A 112 0.04 -14.00 2.81
C ALA A 112 1.57 -14.07 2.69
N GLY A 113 2.14 -13.33 1.74
CA GLY A 113 3.57 -13.28 1.48
C GLY A 113 4.37 -12.82 2.69
N GLY A 114 3.90 -11.80 3.43
CA GLY A 114 4.59 -11.32 4.63
C GLY A 114 4.69 -12.37 5.74
N LEU A 115 3.61 -13.16 5.95
CA LEU A 115 3.59 -14.23 6.95
C LEU A 115 4.49 -15.40 6.53
N ILE A 116 4.40 -15.82 5.27
CA ILE A 116 5.18 -16.93 4.72
C ILE A 116 6.66 -16.57 4.65
N SER A 117 7.02 -15.38 4.14
CA SER A 117 8.41 -14.95 4.02
C SER A 117 9.05 -14.73 5.39
N GLY A 118 8.30 -14.22 6.38
CA GLY A 118 8.77 -14.06 7.75
C GLY A 118 9.23 -15.39 8.34
N THR A 119 8.32 -16.36 8.38
CA THR A 119 8.58 -17.72 8.89
C THR A 119 9.67 -18.45 8.11
N THR A 120 9.66 -18.32 6.78
CA THR A 120 10.70 -18.89 5.90
C THR A 120 12.06 -18.28 6.19
N SER A 121 12.13 -16.96 6.40
CA SER A 121 13.40 -16.28 6.67
C SER A 121 13.99 -16.65 8.03
N ASP A 122 13.16 -16.90 9.04
CA ASP A 122 13.61 -17.38 10.35
C ASP A 122 14.18 -18.79 10.25
N ARG A 123 13.60 -19.64 9.38
CA ARG A 123 14.03 -21.04 9.22
C ARG A 123 15.25 -21.22 8.31
N PHE A 124 15.26 -20.55 7.15
CA PHE A 124 16.25 -20.78 6.10
C PHE A 124 17.33 -19.69 6.01
N GLY A 125 17.11 -18.54 6.65
CA GLY A 125 18.01 -17.38 6.61
C GLY A 125 17.39 -16.21 5.86
N ARG A 126 17.89 -15.00 6.14
CA ARG A 126 17.37 -13.76 5.57
C ARG A 126 17.76 -13.64 4.10
N ARG A 127 19.04 -13.83 3.78
CA ARG A 127 19.57 -13.69 2.42
C ARG A 127 18.91 -14.62 1.40
N PRO A 128 18.84 -15.95 1.60
CA PRO A 128 18.21 -16.84 0.62
C PRO A 128 16.73 -16.54 0.44
N THR A 129 16.03 -16.12 1.50
CA THR A 129 14.61 -15.78 1.43
C THR A 129 14.36 -14.51 0.61
N VAL A 130 15.17 -13.46 0.79
CA VAL A 130 15.07 -12.24 -0.04
C VAL A 130 15.31 -12.56 -1.51
N VAL A 131 16.36 -13.32 -1.84
CA VAL A 131 16.67 -13.69 -3.22
C VAL A 131 15.57 -14.57 -3.81
N ALA A 132 15.03 -15.54 -3.06
CA ALA A 132 13.91 -16.35 -3.51
C ALA A 132 12.65 -15.52 -3.80
N CYS A 133 12.36 -14.51 -2.96
CA CYS A 133 11.28 -13.57 -3.20
C CYS A 133 11.53 -12.75 -4.47
N ILE A 134 12.74 -12.25 -4.69
CA ILE A 134 13.09 -11.49 -5.92
C ILE A 134 12.93 -12.37 -7.17
N ILE A 135 13.37 -13.63 -7.12
CA ILE A 135 13.21 -14.59 -8.23
C ILE A 135 11.73 -14.85 -8.50
N LEU A 136 10.93 -15.09 -7.45
CA LEU A 136 9.49 -15.32 -7.59
C LEU A 136 8.78 -14.09 -8.17
N GLN A 137 9.16 -12.88 -7.73
CA GLN A 137 8.64 -11.63 -8.27
C GLN A 137 9.01 -11.44 -9.75
N LEU A 138 10.26 -11.73 -10.12
CA LEU A 138 10.71 -11.66 -11.52
C LEU A 138 9.93 -12.63 -12.41
N ILE A 139 9.85 -13.91 -12.03
CA ILE A 139 9.17 -14.94 -12.84
C ILE A 139 7.69 -14.64 -12.97
N SER A 140 7.02 -14.37 -11.85
CA SER A 140 5.58 -14.06 -11.87
C SER A 140 5.27 -12.75 -12.61
N GLY A 141 6.13 -11.74 -12.48
CA GLY A 141 6.00 -10.45 -13.16
C GLY A 141 6.20 -10.54 -14.68
N LEU A 142 7.22 -11.28 -15.12
CA LEU A 142 7.46 -11.57 -16.54
C LEU A 142 6.32 -12.38 -17.15
N ALA A 143 5.89 -13.44 -16.47
CA ALA A 143 4.76 -14.26 -16.93
C ALA A 143 3.49 -13.42 -17.03
N ALA A 144 3.23 -12.51 -16.07
CA ALA A 144 2.05 -11.65 -16.07
C ALA A 144 1.97 -10.73 -17.30
N ALA A 145 3.11 -10.29 -17.84
CA ALA A 145 3.16 -9.43 -19.02
C ALA A 145 2.70 -10.14 -20.31
N PHE A 146 2.78 -11.47 -20.38
CA PHE A 146 2.42 -12.26 -21.57
C PHE A 146 1.17 -13.11 -21.37
N THR A 147 0.36 -12.78 -20.38
CA THR A 147 -0.89 -13.50 -20.12
C THR A 147 -1.94 -13.17 -21.17
N THR A 148 -2.67 -14.21 -21.58
CA THR A 148 -3.85 -14.10 -22.46
C THR A 148 -5.15 -14.44 -21.72
N ASP A 149 -5.03 -14.96 -20.49
CA ASP A 149 -6.15 -15.35 -19.64
C ASP A 149 -6.15 -14.56 -18.33
N TYR A 150 -7.31 -14.02 -17.98
CA TYR A 150 -7.46 -13.13 -16.84
C TYR A 150 -7.23 -13.85 -15.51
N VAL A 151 -7.68 -15.10 -15.36
CA VAL A 151 -7.49 -15.87 -14.12
C VAL A 151 -6.02 -16.15 -13.88
N THR A 152 -5.29 -16.52 -14.94
CA THR A 152 -3.84 -16.71 -14.90
C THR A 152 -3.12 -15.43 -14.49
N PHE A 153 -3.54 -14.28 -15.04
CA PHE A 153 -3.04 -12.97 -14.63
C PHE A 153 -3.27 -12.69 -13.14
N LEU A 154 -4.46 -12.99 -12.60
CA LEU A 154 -4.76 -12.82 -11.17
C LEU A 154 -3.87 -13.68 -10.26
N VAL A 155 -3.66 -14.96 -10.62
CA VAL A 155 -2.79 -15.86 -9.85
C VAL A 155 -1.35 -15.34 -9.84
N LEU A 156 -0.83 -14.90 -10.99
CA LEU A 156 0.51 -14.34 -11.09
C LEU A 156 0.64 -13.03 -10.30
N ARG A 157 -0.40 -12.18 -10.28
CA ARG A 157 -0.45 -10.97 -9.45
C ARG A 157 -0.45 -11.28 -7.96
N LEU A 158 -1.16 -12.33 -7.51
CA LEU A 158 -1.11 -12.80 -6.12
C LEU A 158 0.32 -13.19 -5.73
N LEU A 159 0.98 -13.99 -6.55
CA LEU A 159 2.36 -14.42 -6.30
C LEU A 159 3.34 -13.23 -6.29
N ALA A 160 3.22 -12.32 -7.27
CA ALA A 160 4.05 -11.12 -7.35
C ALA A 160 3.86 -10.21 -6.12
N GLY A 161 2.62 -10.06 -5.64
CA GLY A 161 2.31 -9.28 -4.44
C GLY A 161 2.96 -9.87 -3.18
N GLY A 162 2.87 -11.18 -3.00
CA GLY A 162 3.50 -11.86 -1.87
C GLY A 162 5.02 -11.80 -1.93
N ALA A 163 5.60 -12.00 -3.11
CA ALA A 163 7.03 -11.91 -3.35
C ALA A 163 7.57 -10.50 -3.07
N ALA A 164 6.91 -9.45 -3.58
CA ALA A 164 7.33 -8.06 -3.36
C ALA A 164 7.33 -7.69 -1.87
N ASN A 165 6.27 -8.04 -1.14
CA ASN A 165 6.17 -7.74 0.28
C ASN A 165 7.19 -8.54 1.11
N GLY A 166 7.40 -9.81 0.74
CA GLY A 166 8.40 -10.65 1.39
C GLY A 166 9.83 -10.15 1.19
N ALA A 167 10.18 -9.73 -0.03
CA ALA A 167 11.48 -9.12 -0.32
C ALA A 167 11.70 -7.85 0.52
N PHE A 168 10.68 -7.00 0.63
CA PHE A 168 10.75 -5.76 1.40
C PHE A 168 10.98 -6.02 2.90
N TYR A 169 10.12 -6.81 3.57
CA TYR A 169 10.22 -7.01 5.01
C TYR A 169 11.45 -7.82 5.42
N VAL A 170 11.77 -8.89 4.69
CA VAL A 170 12.98 -9.69 5.00
C VAL A 170 14.24 -8.87 4.71
N GLY A 171 14.23 -8.04 3.66
CA GLY A 171 15.30 -7.10 3.34
C GLY A 171 15.50 -6.04 4.44
N LEU A 172 14.41 -5.47 4.95
CA LEU A 172 14.42 -4.55 6.08
C LEU A 172 15.04 -5.21 7.33
N THR A 173 14.59 -6.42 7.67
CA THR A 173 15.13 -7.19 8.79
C THR A 173 16.62 -7.46 8.61
N LEU A 174 17.05 -7.88 7.41
CA LEU A 174 18.47 -8.12 7.11
C LEU A 174 19.31 -6.85 7.30
N GLY A 175 18.86 -5.71 6.75
CA GLY A 175 19.57 -4.44 6.88
C GLY A 175 19.74 -4.02 8.34
N ILE A 176 18.70 -4.16 9.15
CA ILE A 176 18.72 -3.86 10.59
C ILE A 176 19.62 -4.82 11.38
N GLU A 177 19.67 -6.09 11.00
CA GLU A 177 20.46 -7.12 11.70
C GLU A 177 21.95 -7.07 11.38
N VAL A 178 22.34 -6.58 10.19
CA VAL A 178 23.74 -6.46 9.75
C VAL A 178 24.40 -5.17 10.26
N ILE A 179 23.61 -4.13 10.53
CA ILE A 179 24.12 -2.80 10.90
C ILE A 179 24.17 -2.62 12.42
N GLY A 180 25.18 -1.87 12.89
CA GLY A 180 25.33 -1.51 14.29
C GLY A 180 24.17 -0.68 14.84
N SER A 181 23.96 -0.73 16.16
CA SER A 181 22.86 -0.05 16.84
C SER A 181 22.81 1.46 16.58
N SER A 182 23.96 2.12 16.41
CA SER A 182 24.06 3.57 16.21
C SER A 182 23.47 4.07 14.88
N LYS A 183 23.50 3.25 13.82
CA LYS A 183 23.02 3.63 12.47
C LYS A 183 21.72 2.93 12.07
N ARG A 184 21.22 2.04 12.92
CA ARG A 184 20.04 1.21 12.67
C ARG A 184 18.79 2.04 12.36
N ASN A 185 18.52 3.09 13.11
CA ASN A 185 17.32 3.91 12.92
C ASN A 185 17.36 4.64 11.58
N VAL A 186 18.49 5.27 11.25
CA VAL A 186 18.68 5.97 9.97
C VAL A 186 18.46 5.03 8.80
N VAL A 187 19.10 3.86 8.81
CA VAL A 187 18.97 2.90 7.71
C VAL A 187 17.56 2.31 7.63
N GLY A 188 16.95 2.00 8.77
CA GLY A 188 15.56 1.55 8.82
C GLY A 188 14.59 2.57 8.21
N MET A 189 14.75 3.86 8.54
CA MET A 189 13.94 4.94 7.97
C MET A 189 14.20 5.14 6.47
N THR A 190 15.45 5.03 6.01
CA THR A 190 15.79 5.10 4.57
C THR A 190 15.11 3.97 3.78
N ILE A 191 15.19 2.74 4.27
CA ILE A 191 14.53 1.58 3.63
C ILE A 191 13.02 1.78 3.64
N SER A 192 12.44 2.20 4.76
CA SER A 192 11.00 2.47 4.87
C SER A 192 10.51 3.66 4.06
N SER A 193 11.38 4.59 3.65
CA SER A 193 11.00 5.76 2.82
C SER A 193 11.21 5.51 1.32
N SER A 194 11.79 4.36 0.94
CA SER A 194 12.17 4.04 -0.44
C SER A 194 10.99 3.89 -1.42
N TRP A 195 9.77 3.71 -0.93
CA TRP A 195 8.57 3.60 -1.76
C TRP A 195 8.19 4.92 -2.46
N ASN A 196 8.45 6.09 -1.86
CA ASN A 196 8.17 7.40 -2.46
C ASN A 196 8.99 7.64 -3.75
N PRO A 197 10.33 7.58 -3.74
CA PRO A 197 11.10 7.73 -4.96
C PRO A 197 10.80 6.62 -5.97
N GLY A 198 10.48 5.40 -5.50
CA GLY A 198 10.02 4.31 -6.37
C GLY A 198 8.70 4.63 -7.08
N ALA A 199 7.76 5.31 -6.41
CA ALA A 199 6.48 5.73 -6.97
C ALA A 199 6.66 6.82 -8.04
N VAL A 200 7.53 7.80 -7.79
CA VAL A 200 7.89 8.85 -8.78
C VAL A 200 8.57 8.23 -10.00
N PHE A 201 9.53 7.32 -9.78
CA PHE A 201 10.20 6.62 -10.86
C PHE A 201 9.24 5.78 -11.71
N LEU A 202 8.31 5.08 -11.06
CA LEU A 202 7.27 4.29 -11.73
C LEU A 202 6.34 5.15 -12.59
N ALA A 203 5.93 6.32 -12.11
CA ALA A 203 5.10 7.24 -12.90
C ALA A 203 5.87 7.78 -14.12
N GLY A 204 7.17 8.05 -13.97
CA GLY A 204 8.05 8.38 -15.09
C GLY A 204 8.13 7.25 -16.13
N LEU A 205 8.29 6.00 -15.68
CA LEU A 205 8.24 4.84 -16.59
C LEU A 205 6.89 4.71 -17.29
N ALA A 206 5.79 4.88 -16.57
CA ALA A 206 4.44 4.77 -17.12
C ALA A 206 4.14 5.87 -18.16
N TYR A 207 4.75 7.05 -18.04
CA TYR A 207 4.64 8.12 -19.04
C TYR A 207 5.26 7.72 -20.39
N PHE A 208 6.41 7.02 -20.36
CA PHE A 208 7.08 6.56 -21.58
C PHE A 208 6.52 5.24 -22.12
N LEU A 209 6.09 4.34 -21.22
CA LEU A 209 5.57 3.01 -21.54
C LEU A 209 4.05 2.98 -21.33
N ARG A 210 3.33 3.31 -22.40
CA ARG A 210 1.87 3.49 -22.41
C ARG A 210 1.08 2.20 -22.64
N ASP A 211 1.77 1.09 -22.92
CA ASP A 211 1.20 -0.26 -22.97
C ASP A 211 1.40 -0.96 -21.63
N TRP A 212 0.35 -1.56 -21.07
CA TRP A 212 0.45 -2.20 -19.76
C TRP A 212 1.44 -3.37 -19.72
N TRP A 213 1.52 -4.17 -20.79
CA TRP A 213 2.42 -5.33 -20.85
C TRP A 213 3.88 -4.87 -20.88
N SER A 214 4.20 -3.78 -21.58
CA SER A 214 5.56 -3.24 -21.67
C SER A 214 5.98 -2.59 -20.35
N LEU A 215 5.05 -1.88 -19.68
CA LEU A 215 5.26 -1.35 -18.34
C LEU A 215 5.47 -2.47 -17.31
N GLN A 216 4.63 -3.51 -17.34
CA GLN A 216 4.76 -4.69 -16.46
C GLN A 216 6.09 -5.42 -16.69
N LEU A 217 6.52 -5.55 -17.95
CA LEU A 217 7.81 -6.13 -18.32
C LEU A 217 8.97 -5.28 -17.78
N ALA A 218 8.95 -3.97 -17.99
CA ALA A 218 9.99 -3.06 -17.51
C ALA A 218 10.14 -3.11 -15.99
N VAL A 219 9.02 -3.03 -15.25
CA VAL A 219 9.02 -3.13 -13.77
C VAL A 219 9.56 -4.49 -13.31
N SER A 220 9.26 -5.57 -14.02
CA SER A 220 9.77 -6.90 -13.69
C SER A 220 11.27 -7.01 -13.94
N LEU A 221 11.74 -6.52 -15.09
CA LEU A 221 13.16 -6.54 -15.47
C LEU A 221 14.06 -5.70 -14.55
N MET A 222 13.51 -4.66 -13.90
CA MET A 222 14.24 -3.93 -12.85
C MET A 222 14.63 -4.82 -11.65
N SER A 223 14.02 -5.99 -11.50
CA SER A 223 14.41 -6.96 -10.46
C SER A 223 15.67 -7.75 -10.83
N VAL A 224 16.09 -7.77 -12.11
CA VAL A 224 17.25 -8.55 -12.57
C VAL A 224 18.57 -8.11 -11.91
N PRO A 225 18.91 -6.80 -11.84
CA PRO A 225 20.11 -6.35 -11.12
C PRO A 225 20.09 -6.74 -9.64
N LEU A 226 18.91 -6.90 -9.03
CA LEU A 226 18.77 -7.28 -7.62
C LEU A 226 19.15 -8.74 -7.35
N LEU A 227 19.24 -9.60 -8.38
CA LEU A 227 19.77 -10.96 -8.24
C LEU A 227 21.23 -10.97 -7.77
N SER A 228 21.96 -9.88 -8.04
CA SER A 228 23.32 -9.68 -7.54
C SER A 228 23.41 -9.70 -6.00
N TYR A 229 22.29 -9.50 -5.30
CA TYR A 229 22.20 -9.57 -3.83
C TYR A 229 22.65 -10.91 -3.26
N TRP A 230 22.58 -12.00 -4.04
CA TRP A 230 23.12 -13.29 -3.62
C TRP A 230 24.61 -13.22 -3.27
N TRP A 231 25.38 -12.45 -4.05
CA TRP A 231 26.82 -12.29 -3.88
C TRP A 231 27.18 -11.06 -3.03
N LEU A 232 26.43 -9.97 -3.17
CA LEU A 232 26.73 -8.71 -2.48
C LEU A 232 26.31 -8.73 -1.01
N LEU A 233 25.16 -9.34 -0.67
CA LEU A 233 24.65 -9.28 0.70
C LEU A 233 25.26 -10.38 1.57
N PRO A 234 25.74 -10.03 2.78
CA PRO A 234 26.05 -11.03 3.80
C PRO A 234 24.76 -11.63 4.36
N GLU A 235 24.87 -12.81 4.96
CA GLU A 235 23.80 -13.35 5.81
C GLU A 235 23.82 -12.65 7.17
N SER A 236 22.67 -12.58 7.83
CA SER A 236 22.55 -11.97 9.16
C SER A 236 23.48 -12.63 10.19
N PRO A 237 24.42 -11.88 10.81
CA PRO A 237 25.28 -12.41 11.87
C PRO A 237 24.47 -12.91 13.07
N ARG A 238 23.35 -12.23 13.38
CA ARG A 238 22.46 -12.58 14.49
C ARG A 238 21.77 -13.92 14.25
N TRP A 239 21.22 -14.10 13.04
CA TRP A 239 20.60 -15.37 12.64
C TRP A 239 21.61 -16.52 12.60
N LEU A 240 22.85 -16.25 12.17
CA LEU A 240 23.93 -17.25 12.17
C LEU A 240 24.31 -17.69 13.59
N LEU A 241 24.41 -16.75 14.53
CA LEU A 241 24.67 -17.07 15.94
C LEU A 241 23.51 -17.84 16.58
N SER A 242 22.25 -17.44 16.34
CA SER A 242 21.08 -18.14 16.89
C SER A 242 20.90 -19.56 16.34
N ASN A 243 21.39 -19.84 15.14
CA ASN A 243 21.37 -21.18 14.53
C ASN A 243 22.67 -21.97 14.73
N ASN A 244 23.49 -21.62 15.73
CA ASN A 244 24.77 -22.29 16.05
C ASN A 244 25.79 -22.33 14.89
N ARG A 245 25.68 -21.45 13.88
CA ARG A 245 26.60 -21.34 12.73
C ARG A 245 27.75 -20.36 13.02
N ILE A 246 28.45 -20.59 14.11
CA ILE A 246 29.44 -19.65 14.68
C ILE A 246 30.57 -19.27 13.70
N LYS A 247 31.14 -20.25 12.99
CA LYS A 247 32.23 -20.01 12.03
C LYS A 247 31.82 -19.02 10.92
N LYS A 248 30.61 -19.18 10.38
CA LYS A 248 30.07 -18.29 9.34
C LYS A 248 29.78 -16.89 9.89
N ALA A 249 29.29 -16.81 11.14
CA ALA A 249 29.08 -15.55 11.82
C ALA A 249 30.40 -14.78 12.01
N LYS A 250 31.48 -15.45 12.46
CA LYS A 250 32.81 -14.85 12.60
C LYS A 250 33.32 -14.28 11.28
N ILE A 251 33.23 -15.04 10.18
CA ILE A 251 33.63 -14.57 8.85
C ILE A 251 32.83 -13.33 8.42
N SER A 252 31.52 -13.32 8.65
CA SER A 252 30.67 -12.17 8.29
C SER A 252 31.04 -10.91 9.06
N ILE A 253 31.25 -11.04 10.37
CA ILE A 253 31.64 -9.91 11.24
C ILE A 253 33.05 -9.42 10.89
N GLN A 254 34.00 -10.32 10.60
CA GLN A 254 35.35 -9.96 10.16
C GLN A 254 35.34 -9.18 8.83
N LYS A 255 34.51 -9.58 7.87
CA LYS A 255 34.34 -8.83 6.61
C LYS A 255 33.81 -7.41 6.87
N ALA A 256 32.81 -7.28 7.75
CA ALA A 256 32.28 -5.97 8.14
C ALA A 256 33.33 -5.12 8.87
N ALA A 257 34.11 -5.72 9.78
CA ALA A 257 35.18 -5.06 10.51
C ALA A 257 36.29 -4.56 9.57
N LYS A 258 36.67 -5.37 8.58
CA LYS A 258 37.63 -4.99 7.52
C LYS A 258 37.13 -3.82 6.69
N PHE A 259 35.85 -3.82 6.31
CA PHE A 259 35.24 -2.71 5.57
C PHE A 259 35.22 -1.42 6.40
N ASN A 260 34.94 -1.53 7.69
CA ASN A 260 34.94 -0.40 8.63
C ASN A 260 36.33 -0.01 9.15
N ARG A 261 37.39 -0.72 8.73
CA ARG A 261 38.79 -0.53 9.18
C ARG A 261 38.95 -0.62 10.71
N VAL A 262 38.19 -1.51 11.34
CA VAL A 262 38.27 -1.79 12.79
C VAL A 262 38.82 -3.19 13.01
N THR A 263 39.78 -3.34 13.91
CA THR A 263 40.25 -4.65 14.39
C THR A 263 39.46 -5.03 15.65
N ILE A 264 38.83 -6.19 15.61
CA ILE A 264 38.10 -6.73 16.77
C ILE A 264 39.00 -7.80 17.40
N PRO A 265 39.41 -7.67 18.68
CA PRO A 265 40.20 -8.70 19.36
C PRO A 265 39.48 -10.05 19.40
N ASP A 266 40.19 -11.16 19.24
CA ASP A 266 39.62 -12.51 19.26
C ASP A 266 38.86 -12.82 20.57
N GLU A 267 39.30 -12.26 21.70
CA GLU A 267 38.61 -12.38 23.00
C GLU A 267 37.19 -11.83 23.01
N VAL A 268 36.91 -10.79 22.20
CA VAL A 268 35.56 -10.21 22.08
C VAL A 268 34.66 -11.13 21.27
N TYR A 269 35.21 -11.81 20.25
CA TYR A 269 34.47 -12.84 19.52
C TYR A 269 34.08 -13.98 20.44
N ASP A 270 35.03 -14.48 21.23
CA ASP A 270 34.76 -15.58 22.15
C ASP A 270 33.72 -15.17 23.18
N LYS A 271 33.80 -13.99 23.81
CA LYS A 271 32.77 -13.48 24.74
C LYS A 271 31.37 -13.38 24.12
N VAL A 272 31.24 -12.98 22.86
CA VAL A 272 29.94 -12.93 22.15
C VAL A 272 29.43 -14.34 21.85
N ILE A 273 30.33 -15.27 21.53
CA ILE A 273 30.00 -16.68 21.26
C ILE A 273 29.60 -17.40 22.56
N THR A 274 30.31 -17.17 23.67
CA THR A 274 29.96 -17.72 24.98
C THR A 274 28.63 -17.15 25.43
N LYS A 275 28.40 -15.82 25.36
CA LYS A 275 27.06 -15.24 25.65
C LYS A 275 25.94 -15.75 24.76
N ALA A 276 26.23 -16.12 23.51
CA ALA A 276 25.24 -16.72 22.61
C ALA A 276 24.95 -18.20 22.94
N LYS A 277 25.94 -18.93 23.46
CA LYS A 277 25.82 -20.32 23.95
C LYS A 277 25.26 -20.42 25.36
N ASP A 278 25.57 -19.46 26.23
CA ASP A 278 25.10 -19.31 27.61
C ASP A 278 23.70 -18.69 27.69
N LYS A 279 23.05 -18.43 26.55
CA LYS A 279 21.59 -18.38 26.52
C LYS A 279 21.08 -19.79 26.78
N GLU A 280 21.10 -20.18 28.04
CA GLU A 280 20.44 -21.37 28.54
C GLU A 280 18.98 -21.39 28.03
N PRO A 281 18.43 -22.56 27.70
CA PRO A 281 17.01 -22.72 27.40
C PRO A 281 16.09 -22.46 28.63
N GLY A 282 16.61 -21.91 29.73
CA GLY A 282 16.03 -21.94 31.08
C GLY A 282 15.72 -20.58 31.73
N GLU A 283 16.27 -19.45 31.28
CA GLU A 283 15.73 -18.15 31.72
C GLU A 283 14.36 -17.96 31.07
N LYS A 284 13.31 -18.32 31.83
CA LYS A 284 11.92 -18.02 31.51
C LYS A 284 11.75 -16.50 31.51
N PHE A 285 12.23 -15.81 30.47
CA PHE A 285 11.56 -14.62 30.00
C PHE A 285 10.09 -15.02 29.91
N LYS A 286 9.21 -14.39 30.71
CA LYS A 286 7.76 -14.64 30.66
C LYS A 286 7.40 -14.71 29.18
N LYS A 287 7.02 -15.89 28.69
CA LYS A 287 6.60 -16.06 27.30
C LYS A 287 5.26 -15.36 27.20
N TYR A 288 5.29 -14.08 26.87
CA TYR A 288 4.10 -13.32 26.59
C TYR A 288 3.44 -13.93 25.35
N SER A 289 2.14 -14.12 25.41
CA SER A 289 1.33 -14.61 24.30
C SER A 289 0.51 -13.46 23.71
N LEU A 290 0.00 -13.63 22.50
CA LEU A 290 -0.97 -12.70 21.90
C LEU A 290 -2.18 -12.48 22.82
N VAL A 291 -2.54 -13.47 23.63
CA VAL A 291 -3.65 -13.39 24.59
C VAL A 291 -3.39 -12.34 25.68
N ASP A 292 -2.13 -12.12 26.08
CA ASP A 292 -1.78 -11.15 27.13
C ASP A 292 -2.03 -9.71 26.69
N LEU A 293 -2.05 -9.45 25.38
CA LEU A 293 -2.38 -8.16 24.78
C LEU A 293 -3.87 -7.79 24.99
N PHE A 294 -4.74 -8.80 25.06
CA PHE A 294 -6.19 -8.64 25.26
C PHE A 294 -6.65 -8.86 26.70
N ARG A 295 -5.74 -9.30 27.58
CA ARG A 295 -6.02 -9.64 28.97
C ARG A 295 -6.28 -8.40 29.83
N GLY A 296 -5.49 -7.35 29.62
CA GLY A 296 -5.64 -6.07 30.31
C GLY A 296 -6.72 -5.19 29.68
N PRO A 297 -7.66 -4.59 30.44
CA PRO A 297 -8.78 -3.83 29.87
C PRO A 297 -8.33 -2.59 29.07
N ARG A 298 -7.28 -1.91 29.53
CA ARG A 298 -6.72 -0.73 28.84
C ARG A 298 -5.84 -1.10 27.66
N LEU A 299 -4.95 -2.09 27.85
CA LEU A 299 -4.09 -2.57 26.78
C LEU A 299 -4.91 -3.16 25.62
N ARG A 300 -6.01 -3.85 25.93
CA ARG A 300 -7.01 -4.28 24.96
C ARG A 300 -7.61 -3.10 24.22
N ARG A 301 -8.04 -2.05 24.92
CA ARG A 301 -8.59 -0.83 24.30
C ARG A 301 -7.57 -0.19 23.37
N PHE A 302 -6.32 -0.02 23.81
CA PHE A 302 -5.26 0.54 22.97
C PHE A 302 -4.99 -0.30 21.73
N THR A 303 -4.87 -1.61 21.88
CA THR A 303 -4.63 -2.54 20.76
C THR A 303 -5.78 -2.52 19.75
N VAL A 304 -7.03 -2.59 20.22
CA VAL A 304 -8.21 -2.56 19.34
C VAL A 304 -8.32 -1.21 18.64
N THR A 305 -8.15 -0.11 19.38
CA THR A 305 -8.18 1.24 18.80
C THR A 305 -7.09 1.42 17.74
N VAL A 306 -5.83 1.07 18.05
CA VAL A 306 -4.72 1.15 17.09
C VAL A 306 -5.02 0.29 15.85
N SER A 307 -5.57 -0.92 16.03
CA SER A 307 -5.92 -1.80 14.90
C SER A 307 -7.02 -1.20 14.01
N LEU A 308 -8.08 -0.62 14.60
CA LEU A 308 -9.16 0.03 13.86
C LEU A 308 -8.68 1.30 13.14
N VAL A 309 -7.81 2.09 13.77
CA VAL A 309 -7.22 3.28 13.15
C VAL A 309 -6.33 2.87 11.96
N TRP A 310 -5.53 1.81 12.10
CA TRP A 310 -4.76 1.26 10.98
C TRP A 310 -5.64 0.77 9.84
N PHE A 311 -6.71 0.06 10.16
CA PHE A 311 -7.68 -0.40 9.17
C PHE A 311 -8.27 0.79 8.39
N ALA A 312 -8.84 1.77 9.08
CA ALA A 312 -9.44 2.96 8.46
C ALA A 312 -8.40 3.74 7.62
N THR A 313 -7.21 3.96 8.17
CA THR A 313 -6.13 4.69 7.49
C THR A 313 -5.75 4.00 6.18
N VAL A 314 -5.56 2.67 6.19
CA VAL A 314 -5.12 1.93 5.00
C VAL A 314 -6.21 1.80 3.93
N VAL A 315 -7.47 1.63 4.34
CA VAL A 315 -8.60 1.63 3.39
C VAL A 315 -8.62 2.93 2.58
N VAL A 316 -8.56 4.07 3.26
CA VAL A 316 -8.64 5.39 2.63
C VAL A 316 -7.36 5.73 1.87
N TYR A 317 -6.21 5.36 2.44
CA TYR A 317 -4.90 5.59 1.82
C TYR A 317 -4.80 4.97 0.42
N TYR A 318 -5.12 3.68 0.29
CA TYR A 318 -5.04 3.01 -1.00
C TYR A 318 -6.11 3.48 -1.98
N ALA A 319 -7.32 3.76 -1.51
CA ALA A 319 -8.39 4.27 -2.37
C ALA A 319 -8.02 5.62 -2.99
N LEU A 320 -7.51 6.57 -2.18
CA LEU A 320 -7.13 7.90 -2.66
C LEU A 320 -5.89 7.87 -3.57
N ILE A 321 -4.95 6.94 -3.35
CA ILE A 321 -3.78 6.81 -4.25
C ILE A 321 -4.19 6.19 -5.58
N ILE A 322 -5.00 5.14 -5.59
CA ILE A 322 -5.41 4.49 -6.84
C ILE A 322 -6.33 5.43 -7.63
N GLY A 323 -7.32 6.03 -6.98
CA GLY A 323 -8.24 6.98 -7.60
C GLY A 323 -7.60 8.30 -8.04
N SER A 324 -6.36 8.58 -7.66
CA SER A 324 -5.65 9.78 -8.10
C SER A 324 -5.34 9.79 -9.60
N ALA A 325 -5.25 8.61 -10.23
CA ALA A 325 -5.09 8.49 -11.67
C ALA A 325 -6.38 8.84 -12.43
N ASP A 326 -7.53 8.71 -11.78
CA ASP A 326 -8.84 9.02 -12.36
C ASP A 326 -9.23 10.51 -12.18
N LEU A 327 -8.40 11.30 -11.49
CA LEU A 327 -8.59 12.74 -11.33
C LEU A 327 -8.41 13.47 -12.67
N ALA A 328 -9.23 14.51 -12.91
CA ALA A 328 -9.12 15.34 -14.09
C ALA A 328 -7.71 15.94 -14.28
N GLY A 329 -7.25 15.98 -15.53
CA GLY A 329 -5.91 16.43 -15.92
C GLY A 329 -4.98 15.29 -16.32
N ASP A 330 -3.68 15.53 -16.27
CA ASP A 330 -2.67 14.53 -16.61
C ASP A 330 -2.50 13.54 -15.43
N PRO A 331 -2.77 12.23 -15.62
CA PRO A 331 -2.71 11.23 -14.55
C PRO A 331 -1.28 11.01 -14.04
N TYR A 332 -0.26 11.15 -14.89
CA TYR A 332 1.14 10.98 -14.52
C TYR A 332 1.60 12.14 -13.63
N LEU A 333 1.28 13.37 -14.02
CA LEU A 333 1.60 14.56 -13.22
C LEU A 333 0.87 14.54 -11.86
N ASN A 334 -0.41 14.18 -11.85
CA ASN A 334 -1.19 14.05 -10.61
C ASN A 334 -0.54 13.05 -9.65
N PHE A 335 -0.07 11.92 -10.17
CA PHE A 335 0.57 10.90 -9.36
C PHE A 335 1.95 11.33 -8.82
N VAL A 336 2.79 11.96 -9.66
CA VAL A 336 4.12 12.47 -9.27
C VAL A 336 4.00 13.57 -8.23
N LEU A 337 3.13 14.56 -8.46
CA LEU A 337 2.89 15.64 -7.50
C LEU A 337 2.38 15.09 -6.18
N GLY A 338 1.42 14.15 -6.21
CA GLY A 338 0.93 13.49 -5.01
C GLY A 338 2.04 12.80 -4.21
N ALA A 339 2.91 12.01 -4.88
CA ALA A 339 4.00 11.30 -4.21
C ALA A 339 5.08 12.24 -3.64
N LEU A 340 5.46 13.29 -4.37
CA LEU A 340 6.45 14.27 -3.90
C LEU A 340 5.93 15.11 -2.74
N LEU A 341 4.68 15.56 -2.82
CA LEU A 341 4.04 16.31 -1.74
C LEU A 341 3.89 15.45 -0.49
N GLU A 342 3.45 14.21 -0.63
CA GLU A 342 3.36 13.26 0.46
C GLU A 342 4.72 13.04 1.14
N TRP A 343 5.78 12.86 0.36
CA TRP A 343 7.12 12.69 0.90
C TRP A 343 7.62 13.94 1.64
N GLY A 344 7.43 15.13 1.06
CA GLY A 344 7.83 16.40 1.68
C GLY A 344 7.02 16.73 2.95
N LEU A 345 5.70 16.57 2.91
CA LEU A 345 4.82 16.83 4.04
C LEU A 345 5.00 15.82 5.17
N SER A 346 5.49 14.61 4.88
CA SER A 346 5.83 13.64 5.93
C SER A 346 6.92 14.17 6.87
N PHE A 347 7.90 14.95 6.37
CA PHE A 347 8.89 15.62 7.23
C PHE A 347 8.26 16.71 8.11
N VAL A 348 7.29 17.45 7.56
CA VAL A 348 6.53 18.44 8.34
C VAL A 348 5.74 17.76 9.45
N GLY A 349 5.14 16.60 9.17
CA GLY A 349 4.46 15.76 10.17
C GLY A 349 5.38 15.31 11.31
N LEU A 350 6.63 14.93 10.99
CA LEU A 350 7.64 14.59 12.00
C LEU A 350 7.93 15.77 12.94
N VAL A 351 8.22 16.95 12.37
CA VAL A 351 8.48 18.17 13.16
C VAL A 351 7.25 18.58 13.97
N ALA A 352 6.05 18.40 13.42
CA ALA A 352 4.81 18.67 14.14
C ALA A 352 4.64 17.74 15.35
N MET A 353 4.97 16.45 15.23
CA MET A 353 4.92 15.51 16.36
C MET A 353 5.91 15.87 17.48
N GLU A 354 7.03 16.49 17.14
CA GLU A 354 8.02 16.99 18.10
C GLU A 354 7.59 18.29 18.80
N LYS A 355 6.69 19.08 18.21
CA LYS A 355 6.23 20.35 18.79
C LYS A 355 4.89 20.26 19.50
N TRP A 356 3.94 19.52 18.91
CA TRP A 356 2.54 19.48 19.35
C TRP A 356 2.15 18.16 20.01
N GLY A 357 3.02 17.15 20.02
CA GLY A 357 2.71 15.81 20.50
C GLY A 357 2.17 14.89 19.41
N ARG A 358 2.11 13.59 19.70
CA ARG A 358 1.76 12.57 18.70
C ARG A 358 0.26 12.49 18.48
N ARG A 359 -0.52 12.52 19.57
CA ARG A 359 -1.98 12.35 19.54
C ARG A 359 -2.69 13.43 18.71
N PRO A 360 -2.47 14.75 18.93
CA PRO A 360 -3.17 15.78 18.17
C PRO A 360 -2.72 15.83 16.71
N VAL A 361 -1.47 15.46 16.41
CA VAL A 361 -0.96 15.45 15.03
C VAL A 361 -1.58 14.30 14.23
N VAL A 362 -1.53 13.07 14.74
CA VAL A 362 -2.15 11.91 14.04
C VAL A 362 -3.66 12.10 13.93
N GLY A 363 -4.33 12.50 15.02
CA GLY A 363 -5.77 12.77 15.01
C GLY A 363 -6.14 13.92 14.07
N GLY A 364 -5.37 15.00 14.07
CA GLY A 364 -5.59 16.18 13.24
C GLY A 364 -5.49 15.89 11.74
N PHE A 365 -4.48 15.14 11.30
CA PHE A 365 -4.35 14.75 9.89
C PHE A 365 -5.44 13.76 9.44
N LEU A 366 -5.89 12.85 10.32
CA LEU A 366 -7.03 11.98 10.04
C LEU A 366 -8.35 12.76 9.92
N PHE A 367 -8.58 13.73 10.81
CA PHE A 367 -9.74 14.62 10.70
C PHE A 367 -9.68 15.50 9.45
N LEU A 368 -8.50 16.02 9.10
CA LEU A 368 -8.30 16.79 7.86
C LEU A 368 -8.61 15.95 6.62
N THR A 369 -8.15 14.69 6.59
CA THR A 369 -8.48 13.75 5.51
C THR A 369 -9.98 13.50 5.45
N GLY A 370 -10.61 13.25 6.61
CA GLY A 370 -12.04 13.01 6.71
C GLY A 370 -12.86 14.21 6.22
N ALA A 371 -12.50 15.41 6.65
CA ALA A 371 -13.12 16.65 6.21
C ALA A 371 -12.95 16.88 4.70
N ALA A 372 -11.75 16.60 4.14
CA ALA A 372 -11.52 16.69 2.70
C ALA A 372 -12.40 15.72 1.91
N CYS A 373 -12.53 14.46 2.34
CA CYS A 373 -13.38 13.47 1.66
C CYS A 373 -14.87 13.84 1.75
N LEU A 374 -15.34 14.34 2.89
CA LEU A 374 -16.71 14.83 3.05
C LEU A 374 -16.97 16.09 2.21
N ALA A 375 -16.00 17.00 2.12
CA ALA A 375 -16.09 18.18 1.27
C ALA A 375 -16.21 17.80 -0.21
N VAL A 376 -15.41 16.82 -0.67
CA VAL A 376 -15.55 16.28 -2.04
C VAL A 376 -16.95 15.71 -2.27
N ALA A 377 -17.48 14.92 -1.33
CA ALA A 377 -18.82 14.36 -1.44
C ALA A 377 -19.93 15.43 -1.52
N SER A 378 -19.73 16.58 -0.88
CA SER A 378 -20.68 17.71 -0.90
C SER A 378 -20.52 18.64 -2.11
N THR A 379 -19.41 18.54 -2.85
CA THR A 379 -19.11 19.49 -3.93
C THR A 379 -19.82 19.05 -5.22
N PRO A 380 -20.53 19.96 -5.92
CA PRO A 380 -21.12 19.65 -7.22
C PRO A 380 -20.06 19.19 -8.23
N THR A 381 -20.40 18.19 -9.02
CA THR A 381 -19.54 17.52 -10.00
C THR A 381 -19.00 18.44 -11.11
N GLU A 382 -19.61 19.60 -11.31
CA GLU A 382 -19.22 20.59 -12.32
C GLU A 382 -17.85 21.25 -12.04
N ARG A 383 -17.41 21.33 -10.77
CA ARG A 383 -16.15 21.97 -10.37
C ARG A 383 -15.01 20.96 -10.19
N GLN A 384 -14.61 20.32 -11.30
CA GLN A 384 -13.57 19.27 -11.28
C GLN A 384 -12.22 19.73 -10.71
N ASP A 385 -11.83 20.99 -10.92
CA ASP A 385 -10.58 21.52 -10.36
C ASP A 385 -10.62 21.59 -8.83
N VAL A 386 -11.76 21.99 -8.25
CA VAL A 386 -11.94 22.06 -6.80
C VAL A 386 -11.88 20.66 -6.19
N ILE A 387 -12.57 19.70 -6.81
CA ILE A 387 -12.53 18.28 -6.40
C ILE A 387 -11.09 17.75 -6.45
N ARG A 388 -10.33 18.07 -7.51
CA ARG A 388 -8.92 17.69 -7.66
C ARG A 388 -8.05 18.22 -6.53
N TYR A 389 -8.11 19.52 -6.22
CA TYR A 389 -7.27 20.09 -5.16
C TYR A 389 -7.63 19.55 -3.78
N ILE A 390 -8.93 19.40 -3.46
CA ILE A 390 -9.37 18.84 -2.17
C ILE A 390 -8.99 17.36 -2.06
N SER A 391 -9.13 16.58 -3.14
CA SER A 391 -8.73 15.17 -3.16
C SER A 391 -7.21 15.00 -2.99
N LEU A 392 -6.40 15.86 -3.62
CA LEU A 392 -4.95 15.86 -3.44
C LEU A 392 -4.55 16.24 -2.01
N LEU A 393 -5.25 17.22 -1.41
CA LEU A 393 -5.06 17.58 0.00
C LEU A 393 -5.38 16.39 0.92
N GLY A 394 -6.50 15.71 0.69
CA GLY A 394 -6.89 14.50 1.41
C GLY A 394 -5.86 13.38 1.28
N ARG A 395 -5.38 13.12 0.06
CA ARG A 395 -4.31 12.15 -0.22
C ARG A 395 -3.03 12.46 0.55
N CYS A 396 -2.58 13.71 0.54
CA CYS A 396 -1.36 14.10 1.24
C CYS A 396 -1.54 13.99 2.76
N ALA A 397 -2.67 14.44 3.30
CA ALA A 397 -2.98 14.37 4.72
C ALA A 397 -3.01 12.92 5.24
N ILE A 398 -3.61 11.99 4.48
CA ILE A 398 -3.64 10.58 4.87
C ILE A 398 -2.26 9.92 4.82
N GLY A 399 -1.40 10.32 3.87
CA GLY A 399 -0.01 9.86 3.80
C GLY A 399 0.81 10.31 5.00
N VAL A 400 0.64 11.57 5.44
CA VAL A 400 1.28 12.06 6.67
C VAL A 400 0.74 11.31 7.90
N ALA A 401 -0.58 11.11 7.98
CA ALA A 401 -1.20 10.35 9.06
C ALA A 401 -0.68 8.91 9.14
N PHE A 402 -0.52 8.23 7.99
CA PHE A 402 0.03 6.88 7.90
C PHE A 402 1.45 6.81 8.48
N ASN A 403 2.34 7.73 8.07
CA ASN A 403 3.72 7.76 8.55
C ASN A 403 3.80 8.11 10.06
N CYS A 404 3.00 9.08 10.52
CA CYS A 404 2.95 9.44 11.93
C CYS A 404 2.37 8.31 12.79
N LEU A 405 1.34 7.60 12.30
CA LEU A 405 0.75 6.43 12.96
C LEU A 405 1.76 5.27 13.07
N ALA A 406 2.60 5.07 12.06
CA ALA A 406 3.70 4.10 12.08
C ALA A 406 4.70 4.37 13.21
N MET A 407 4.95 5.63 13.54
CA MET A 407 5.82 6.01 14.66
C MET A 407 5.10 5.97 16.01
N TYR A 408 3.83 6.33 16.04
CA TYR A 408 3.05 6.38 17.28
C TYR A 408 2.66 4.99 17.80
N SER A 409 2.37 4.03 16.90
CA SER A 409 1.90 2.69 17.30
C SER A 409 2.87 1.94 18.22
N PRO A 410 4.20 1.93 17.95
CA PRO A 410 5.17 1.34 18.86
C PRO A 410 5.27 2.06 20.22
N GLU A 411 5.03 3.37 20.30
CA GLU A 411 5.13 4.14 21.55
C GLU A 411 3.97 3.85 22.51
N VAL A 412 2.78 3.55 21.98
CA VAL A 412 1.57 3.23 22.78
C VAL A 412 1.65 1.84 23.42
N LEU A 413 2.38 0.91 22.80
CA LEU A 413 2.43 -0.49 23.22
C LEU A 413 3.67 -0.79 24.08
N PRO A 414 3.53 -1.56 25.19
CA PRO A 414 4.65 -1.94 26.07
C PRO A 414 5.74 -2.70 25.34
N THR A 415 7.01 -2.44 25.66
CA THR A 415 8.16 -3.02 24.95
C THR A 415 8.10 -4.56 24.89
N VAL A 416 7.63 -5.20 25.96
CA VAL A 416 7.45 -6.66 26.06
C VAL A 416 6.47 -7.27 25.05
N VAL A 417 5.45 -6.52 24.62
CA VAL A 417 4.41 -7.00 23.69
C VAL A 417 4.24 -6.11 22.45
N ARG A 418 5.11 -5.11 22.28
CA ARG A 418 5.06 -4.11 21.20
C ARG A 418 5.05 -4.75 19.83
N THR A 419 5.99 -5.66 19.57
CA THR A 419 6.10 -6.35 18.28
C THR A 419 4.83 -7.15 17.97
N MET A 420 4.23 -7.76 18.99
CA MET A 420 2.98 -8.51 18.84
C MET A 420 1.79 -7.60 18.53
N GLY A 421 1.64 -6.49 19.27
CA GLY A 421 0.52 -5.56 19.04
C GLY A 421 0.64 -4.80 17.72
N VAL A 422 1.84 -4.38 17.32
CA VAL A 422 2.08 -3.83 15.98
C VAL A 422 1.80 -4.89 14.91
N GLY A 423 2.11 -6.17 15.17
CA GLY A 423 1.75 -7.29 14.30
C GLY A 423 0.24 -7.41 14.09
N VAL A 424 -0.56 -7.39 15.16
CA VAL A 424 -2.04 -7.43 15.09
C VAL A 424 -2.58 -6.23 14.32
N ALA A 425 -2.07 -5.03 14.60
CA ALA A 425 -2.47 -3.82 13.90
C ALA A 425 -2.16 -3.89 12.39
N ASN A 426 -0.99 -4.46 12.03
CA ASN A 426 -0.61 -4.69 10.64
C ASN A 426 -1.53 -5.72 9.96
N MET A 427 -2.00 -6.76 10.65
CA MET A 427 -2.97 -7.70 10.06
C MET A 427 -4.29 -7.00 9.69
N TRP A 428 -4.79 -6.13 10.58
CA TRP A 428 -5.97 -5.29 10.28
C TRP A 428 -5.69 -4.28 9.16
N SER A 429 -4.49 -3.71 9.10
CA SER A 429 -4.08 -2.86 7.98
C SER A 429 -4.17 -3.60 6.64
N ARG A 430 -3.75 -4.87 6.59
CA ARG A 430 -3.86 -5.71 5.38
C ARG A 430 -5.29 -6.02 4.99
N ALA A 431 -6.17 -6.30 5.96
CA ALA A 431 -7.60 -6.46 5.70
C ALA A 431 -8.19 -5.18 5.07
N GLY A 432 -7.78 -4.00 5.54
CA GLY A 432 -8.16 -2.72 4.96
C GLY A 432 -7.70 -2.56 3.51
N GLY A 433 -6.46 -2.97 3.19
CA GLY A 433 -5.96 -2.94 1.81
C GLY A 433 -6.70 -3.87 0.86
N ILE A 434 -7.16 -5.04 1.36
CA ILE A 434 -7.96 -5.99 0.57
C ILE A 434 -9.37 -5.46 0.30
N LEU A 435 -9.96 -4.73 1.26
CA LEU A 435 -11.32 -4.18 1.12
C LEU A 435 -11.38 -2.85 0.37
N SER A 436 -10.28 -2.07 0.37
CA SER A 436 -10.21 -0.74 -0.25
C SER A 436 -10.76 -0.67 -1.68
N PRO A 437 -10.36 -1.56 -2.62
CA PRO A 437 -10.86 -1.55 -4.00
C PRO A 437 -12.39 -1.72 -4.10
N PHE A 438 -12.97 -2.58 -3.26
CA PHE A 438 -14.41 -2.82 -3.25
C PHE A 438 -15.22 -1.66 -2.68
N VAL A 439 -14.63 -0.83 -1.81
CA VAL A 439 -15.31 0.38 -1.32
C VAL A 439 -15.52 1.38 -2.46
N SER A 440 -14.64 1.40 -3.46
CA SER A 440 -14.80 2.25 -4.66
C SER A 440 -16.00 1.84 -5.52
N LEU A 441 -16.40 0.57 -5.51
CA LEU A 441 -17.58 0.06 -6.26
C LEU A 441 -18.90 0.62 -5.72
N LEU A 442 -18.92 1.18 -4.51
CA LEU A 442 -20.11 1.85 -3.97
C LEU A 442 -20.52 3.07 -4.82
N ALA A 443 -19.64 3.57 -5.70
CA ALA A 443 -19.95 4.62 -6.67
C ALA A 443 -21.12 4.26 -7.60
N ASP A 444 -21.31 2.97 -7.92
CA ASP A 444 -22.38 2.50 -8.80
C ASP A 444 -23.77 2.70 -8.19
N VAL A 445 -23.87 2.54 -6.87
CA VAL A 445 -25.11 2.74 -6.14
C VAL A 445 -25.38 4.22 -5.97
N TRP A 446 -24.36 4.99 -5.57
CA TRP A 446 -24.46 6.43 -5.43
C TRP A 446 -23.08 7.09 -5.58
N PRO A 447 -22.86 8.00 -6.55
CA PRO A 447 -21.54 8.54 -6.85
C PRO A 447 -20.74 9.14 -5.66
N PRO A 448 -21.34 9.88 -4.70
CA PRO A 448 -20.59 10.42 -3.57
C PRO A 448 -20.37 9.40 -2.42
N LEU A 449 -20.95 8.20 -2.49
CA LEU A 449 -20.94 7.22 -1.39
C LEU A 449 -19.54 6.75 -0.98
N PRO A 450 -18.61 6.41 -1.91
CA PRO A 450 -17.24 6.04 -1.51
C PRO A 450 -16.55 7.14 -0.69
N MET A 451 -16.66 8.39 -1.14
CA MET A 451 -16.04 9.54 -0.45
C MET A 451 -16.67 9.79 0.92
N LEU A 452 -17.98 9.59 1.08
CA LEU A 452 -18.64 9.62 2.39
C LEU A 452 -18.13 8.51 3.32
N THR A 453 -18.01 7.27 2.82
CA THR A 453 -17.49 6.16 3.64
C THR A 453 -16.05 6.41 4.09
N PHE A 454 -15.19 6.91 3.20
CA PHE A 454 -13.81 7.29 3.55
C PHE A 454 -13.77 8.43 4.57
N GLY A 455 -14.63 9.44 4.41
CA GLY A 455 -14.79 10.54 5.34
C GLY A 455 -15.20 10.09 6.75
N ILE A 456 -16.22 9.24 6.84
CA ILE A 456 -16.71 8.68 8.10
C ILE A 456 -15.65 7.78 8.75
N LEU A 457 -14.99 6.91 7.99
CA LEU A 457 -13.93 6.04 8.52
C LEU A 457 -12.75 6.84 9.08
N CYS A 458 -12.29 7.87 8.36
CA CYS A 458 -11.19 8.73 8.82
C CYS A 458 -11.57 9.57 10.05
N THR A 459 -12.78 10.11 10.11
CA THR A 459 -13.24 10.88 11.28
C THR A 459 -13.40 9.99 12.53
N LEU A 460 -13.95 8.78 12.38
CA LEU A 460 -14.00 7.79 13.45
C LEU A 460 -12.60 7.32 13.89
N GLY A 461 -11.69 7.12 12.93
CA GLY A 461 -10.29 6.83 13.19
C GLY A 461 -9.61 7.95 13.98
N GLY A 462 -9.79 9.21 13.56
CA GLY A 462 -9.32 10.39 14.27
C GLY A 462 -9.84 10.47 15.70
N ALA A 463 -11.16 10.28 15.90
CA ALA A 463 -11.76 10.23 17.23
C ALA A 463 -11.21 9.08 18.08
N GLY A 464 -10.94 7.92 17.46
CA GLY A 464 -10.27 6.78 18.08
C GLY A 464 -8.88 7.13 18.59
N VAL A 465 -8.07 7.88 17.83
CA VAL A 465 -6.75 8.36 18.27
C VAL A 465 -6.86 9.22 19.52
N PHE A 466 -7.93 10.00 19.69
CA PHE A 466 -8.15 10.75 20.93
C PHE A 466 -8.49 9.87 22.13
N SER A 467 -8.79 8.58 21.96
CA SER A 467 -8.87 7.64 23.09
C SER A 467 -7.50 7.08 23.52
N LEU A 468 -6.44 7.32 22.73
CA LEU A 468 -5.08 6.87 23.03
C LEU A 468 -4.34 7.88 23.91
N PRO A 469 -3.35 7.44 24.71
CA PRO A 469 -2.58 8.32 25.58
C PRO A 469 -1.55 9.12 24.78
N GLU A 470 -1.29 10.35 25.19
CA GLU A 470 -0.15 11.11 24.64
C GLU A 470 1.16 10.43 25.10
N THR A 471 2.13 10.34 24.19
CA THR A 471 3.44 9.71 24.40
C THR A 471 4.59 10.71 24.33
N PHE A 472 4.29 11.98 24.02
CA PHE A 472 5.28 13.05 23.97
C PHE A 472 6.02 13.22 25.30
N GLY A 473 7.35 13.04 25.27
CA GLY A 473 8.23 13.26 26.43
C GLY A 473 8.09 12.22 27.56
N ILE A 474 7.41 11.11 27.30
CA ILE A 474 7.09 10.07 28.28
C ILE A 474 8.02 8.86 28.04
N PRO A 475 8.66 8.28 29.07
CA PRO A 475 9.44 7.06 28.90
C PRO A 475 8.58 5.91 28.37
N LEU A 476 9.17 5.02 27.59
CA LEU A 476 8.43 3.92 26.97
C LEU A 476 7.99 2.91 28.05
N PRO A 477 6.74 2.41 28.03
CA PRO A 477 6.30 1.43 29.01
C PRO A 477 7.05 0.12 28.81
N ASP A 478 7.78 -0.32 29.84
CA ASP A 478 8.59 -1.54 29.75
C ASP A 478 7.83 -2.79 30.18
N THR A 479 6.90 -2.67 31.11
CA THR A 479 6.09 -3.79 31.59
C THR A 479 4.62 -3.69 31.16
N LEU A 480 3.89 -4.81 31.24
CA LEU A 480 2.44 -4.83 31.00
C LEU A 480 1.69 -3.90 31.98
N GLU A 481 2.15 -3.84 33.23
CA GLU A 481 1.57 -2.99 34.27
C GLU A 481 1.78 -1.51 33.97
N ASP A 482 2.95 -1.14 33.41
CA ASP A 482 3.22 0.23 32.94
C ASP A 482 2.32 0.59 31.77
N GLY A 483 2.07 -0.35 30.86
CA GLY A 483 1.10 -0.19 29.78
C GLY A 483 -0.32 0.11 30.27
N GLU A 484 -0.75 -0.49 31.38
CA GLU A 484 -2.07 -0.23 31.96
C GLU A 484 -2.13 1.09 32.77
N LYS A 485 -0.98 1.56 33.24
CA LYS A 485 -0.84 2.84 33.97
C LYS A 485 -0.62 4.02 33.02
N LEU A 486 -0.20 3.77 31.79
CA LEU A 486 0.02 4.78 30.74
C LEU A 486 -1.20 5.71 30.59
N GLY A 487 -0.97 7.02 30.68
CA GLY A 487 -2.00 8.05 30.61
C GLY A 487 -2.77 8.36 31.91
N ARG A 488 -2.40 7.81 33.09
CA ARG A 488 -2.91 8.30 34.39
C ARG A 488 -2.02 9.40 34.96
N ALA A 489 -2.62 10.40 35.62
CA ALA A 489 -1.93 11.42 36.42
C ALA A 489 -0.93 10.86 37.45
N CYS A 490 -1.11 9.60 37.88
CA CYS A 490 -0.26 8.93 38.87
C CYS A 490 1.08 8.44 38.28
N TRP A 491 1.14 8.12 36.98
CA TRP A 491 2.38 7.71 36.30
C TRP A 491 3.32 8.90 36.06
N PHE A 492 2.76 10.10 35.90
CA PHE A 492 3.52 11.36 35.86
C PHE A 492 4.23 11.69 37.18
N LYS A 493 3.76 11.15 38.32
CA LYS A 493 4.37 11.41 39.63
C LYS A 493 5.48 10.44 40.02
N SER A 494 5.52 9.20 39.49
CA SER A 494 6.58 8.24 39.84
C SER A 494 7.86 8.46 39.04
N ASN A 495 7.76 8.96 37.80
CA ASN A 495 8.92 9.10 36.89
C ASN A 495 9.41 10.56 36.74
N ALA A 496 8.92 11.47 37.57
CA ALA A 496 9.43 12.85 37.66
C ALA A 496 10.52 13.02 38.74
N PHE A 497 10.92 11.92 39.40
CA PHE A 497 11.93 11.88 40.46
C PHE A 497 13.09 10.90 40.18
N GLU A 498 13.27 10.50 38.93
CA GLU A 498 14.52 9.93 38.40
C GLU A 498 14.93 10.74 37.16
#